data_AF-A0A419FY24-F1
#
_entry.id   AF-A0A419FY24-F1
#
_cell.length_a   1.000
_cell.length_b   1.000
_cell.length_c   1.000
_cell.angle_alpha   90.00
_cell.angle_beta   90.00
_cell.angle_gamma   90.00
#
_symmetry.space_group_name_H-M   'P 1'
#
loop_
_entity.id
_entity.type
_entity.pdbx_description
1 polymer ?
#
loop_
_entity_poly.entity_id
_entity_poly.type
_entity_poly.pdbx_seq_one_letter_code
_entity_poly.pdbx_strand_id
1 'polypeptide(L)'
;MFKKRTNYSPKLKAMREAKEQIRLNGPAPDYPPALPHLRREIIVRDYDFGLVEHRILCYECGRIDCYRVELDGRPWLTKRVGWARLLREGLGKLFLRVKAT
;
A
#
# COMPACT_ATOMS: atom_id res chain seq x y z
N MET A 1 -16.93 45.17 -5.65
CA MET A 1 -15.48 45.03 -5.34
C MET A 1 -15.32 44.26 -4.04
N PHE A 2 -14.94 42.98 -4.09
CA PHE A 2 -14.83 42.13 -2.88
C PHE A 2 -13.51 42.42 -2.14
N LYS A 3 -13.59 42.93 -0.90
CA LYS A 3 -12.43 43.09 -0.01
C LYS A 3 -11.99 41.71 0.48
N LYS A 4 -10.88 41.18 -0.03
CA LYS A 4 -10.25 39.99 0.56
C LYS A 4 -9.72 40.36 1.94
N ARG A 5 -10.23 39.70 2.97
CA ARG A 5 -9.86 39.92 4.37
C ARG A 5 -8.49 39.28 4.63
N THR A 6 -7.40 40.03 4.46
CA THR A 6 -6.04 39.59 4.76
C THR A 6 -5.67 39.92 6.20
N ASN A 7 -6.34 39.31 7.17
CA ASN A 7 -5.84 39.30 8.54
C ASN A 7 -5.45 37.87 8.88
N TYR A 8 -4.22 37.49 8.52
CA TYR A 8 -3.56 36.39 9.22
C TYR A 8 -3.43 36.84 10.67
N SER A 9 -4.30 36.30 11.53
CA SER A 9 -4.35 36.69 12.94
C SER A 9 -2.97 36.50 13.56
N PRO A 10 -2.38 37.52 14.22
CA PRO A 10 -1.08 37.39 14.89
C PRO A 10 -1.08 36.24 15.90
N LYS A 11 -2.26 35.88 16.45
CA LYS A 11 -2.45 34.70 17.31
C LYS A 11 -2.18 33.38 16.58
N LEU A 12 -2.61 33.24 15.32
CA LEU A 12 -2.36 32.04 14.51
C LEU A 12 -0.88 31.89 14.16
N LYS A 13 -0.18 33.01 13.95
CA LYS A 13 1.26 33.02 13.70
C LYS A 13 2.03 32.57 14.95
N ALA A 14 1.76 33.18 16.09
CA ALA A 14 2.37 32.78 17.37
C ALA A 14 2.08 31.32 17.74
N MET A 15 0.86 30.83 17.49
CA MET A 15 0.49 29.43 17.72
C MET A 15 1.31 28.47 16.83
N ARG A 16 1.51 28.80 15.55
CA ARG A 16 2.33 27.98 14.64
C ARG A 16 3.80 27.98 15.06
N GLU A 17 4.35 29.14 15.40
CA GLU A 17 5.73 29.30 15.87
C GLU A 17 5.97 28.53 17.17
N ALA A 18 5.05 28.60 18.14
CA ALA A 18 5.13 27.82 19.37
C ALA A 18 5.09 26.30 19.09
N LYS A 19 4.20 25.85 18.19
CA LYS A 19 4.12 24.43 17.80
C LYS A 19 5.39 23.96 17.08
N GLU A 20 5.98 24.82 16.26
CA GLU A 20 7.24 24.54 15.58
C GLU A 20 8.42 24.50 16.54
N GLN A 21 8.50 25.42 17.51
CA GLN A 21 9.50 25.38 18.58
C GLN A 21 9.40 24.11 19.42
N ILE A 22 8.19 23.66 19.77
CA ILE A 22 7.99 22.40 20.47
C ILE A 22 8.46 21.21 19.61
N ARG A 23 8.19 21.23 18.30
CA ARG A 23 8.63 20.17 17.37
C ARG A 23 10.16 20.12 17.23
N LEU A 24 10.82 21.27 17.19
CA LEU A 24 12.28 21.37 17.01
C LEU A 24 13.06 21.07 18.29
N ASN A 25 12.54 21.50 19.44
CA ASN A 25 13.19 21.33 20.74
C ASN A 25 12.75 20.04 21.46
N GLY A 26 11.70 19.39 20.98
CA GLY A 26 11.22 18.11 21.49
C GLY A 26 12.12 16.94 21.05
N PRO A 27 12.04 15.80 21.74
CA PRO A 27 12.73 14.58 21.30
C PRO A 27 12.27 14.18 19.90
N ALA A 28 13.16 13.58 19.13
CA ALA A 28 12.80 13.00 17.84
C ALA A 28 11.61 12.05 18.04
N PRO A 29 10.56 12.13 17.21
CA PRO A 29 9.47 11.18 17.27
C PRO A 29 10.02 9.76 17.14
N ASP A 30 9.50 8.84 17.93
CA ASP A 30 9.78 7.44 17.73
C ASP A 30 9.12 7.02 16.41
N TYR A 31 9.92 6.88 15.37
CA TYR A 31 9.44 6.48 14.05
C TYR A 31 9.27 4.97 14.05
N PRO A 32 8.11 4.46 13.58
CA PRO A 32 7.93 3.02 13.48
C PRO A 32 9.01 2.44 12.55
N PRO A 33 9.43 1.19 12.80
CA PRO A 33 10.45 0.53 12.00
C PRO A 33 10.08 0.53 10.51
N ALA A 34 11.10 0.58 9.66
CA ALA A 34 10.91 0.44 8.23
C ALA A 34 10.19 -0.88 7.93
N LEU A 35 9.15 -0.78 7.13
CA LEU A 35 8.37 -1.95 6.74
C LEU A 35 9.13 -2.75 5.66
N PRO A 36 8.93 -4.08 5.56
CA PRO A 36 9.76 -4.94 4.72
C PRO A 36 9.54 -4.74 3.22
N HIS A 37 10.54 -5.05 2.39
CA HIS A 37 10.41 -4.93 0.93
C HIS A 37 9.33 -5.87 0.35
N LEU A 38 9.40 -7.15 0.70
CA LEU A 38 8.32 -8.11 0.48
C LEU A 38 7.31 -7.95 1.62
N ARG A 39 6.11 -7.47 1.31
CA ARG A 39 5.09 -7.20 2.31
C ARG A 39 4.28 -8.44 2.66
N ARG A 40 3.93 -9.21 1.64
CA ARG A 40 3.06 -10.38 1.75
C ARG A 40 3.38 -11.38 0.65
N GLU A 41 3.13 -12.64 0.95
CA GLU A 41 3.13 -13.75 0.01
C GLU A 41 1.79 -14.46 0.15
N ILE A 42 1.18 -14.82 -0.98
CA ILE A 42 -0.01 -15.66 -1.02
C ILE A 42 0.38 -16.92 -1.76
N ILE A 43 0.20 -18.05 -1.10
CA ILE A 43 0.43 -19.37 -1.67
C ILE A 43 -0.93 -20.02 -1.88
N VAL A 44 -1.21 -20.43 -3.10
CA VAL A 44 -2.40 -21.20 -3.46
C VAL A 44 -1.94 -22.59 -3.84
N ARG A 45 -2.43 -23.60 -3.12
CA ARG A 45 -2.22 -25.00 -3.47
C ARG A 45 -3.51 -25.52 -4.10
N ASP A 46 -3.42 -25.79 -5.39
CA ASP A 46 -4.48 -26.39 -6.18
C ASP A 46 -4.31 -27.92 -6.13
N TYR A 47 -5.43 -28.63 -6.00
CA TYR A 47 -5.49 -30.10 -5.96
C TYR A 47 -6.41 -30.66 -7.06
N ASP A 48 -7.08 -29.82 -7.85
CA ASP A 48 -8.11 -30.23 -8.81
C ASP A 48 -7.56 -31.15 -9.92
N PHE A 49 -6.30 -30.93 -10.31
CA PHE A 49 -5.59 -31.73 -11.33
C PHE A 49 -4.26 -32.29 -10.83
N GLY A 50 -4.18 -32.55 -9.51
CA GLY A 50 -2.93 -32.84 -8.81
C GLY A 50 -2.39 -31.61 -8.08
N LEU A 51 -1.31 -31.79 -7.31
CA LEU A 51 -0.73 -30.73 -6.49
C LEU A 51 0.03 -29.71 -7.34
N VAL A 52 -0.55 -28.52 -7.50
CA VAL A 52 0.11 -27.36 -8.11
C VAL A 52 0.17 -26.24 -7.08
N GLU A 53 1.35 -25.63 -6.92
CA GLU A 53 1.54 -24.48 -6.03
C GLU A 53 1.73 -23.21 -6.85
N HIS A 54 0.84 -22.24 -6.66
CA HIS A 54 0.96 -20.90 -7.21
C HIS A 54 1.38 -19.92 -6.13
N ARG A 55 2.26 -18.99 -6.47
CA ARG A 55 2.78 -17.96 -5.57
C ARG A 55 2.52 -16.57 -6.10
N ILE A 56 1.99 -15.73 -5.23
CA ILE A 56 1.77 -14.31 -5.46
C ILE A 56 2.62 -13.53 -4.47
N LEU A 57 3.66 -12.87 -4.97
CA LEU A 57 4.53 -12.02 -4.16
C LEU A 57 4.06 -10.57 -4.24
N CYS A 58 3.86 -9.95 -3.08
CA CYS A 58 3.37 -8.58 -2.94
C CYS A 58 4.46 -7.70 -2.35
N TYR A 59 5.16 -6.96 -3.21
CA TYR A 59 6.22 -6.04 -2.84
C TYR A 59 5.68 -4.65 -2.50
N GLU A 60 6.47 -3.91 -1.75
CA GLU A 60 6.14 -2.55 -1.35
C GLU A 60 6.01 -1.57 -2.52
N CYS A 61 5.16 -0.57 -2.30
CA CYS A 61 5.01 0.60 -3.17
C CYS A 61 4.69 1.86 -2.33
N GLY A 62 4.49 3.00 -2.98
CA GLY A 62 4.20 4.27 -2.30
C GLY A 62 2.88 4.33 -1.52
N ARG A 63 2.07 3.26 -1.53
CA ARG A 63 0.84 3.12 -0.74
C ARG A 63 0.84 1.79 -0.02
N ILE A 64 0.48 1.80 1.28
CA ILE A 64 0.52 0.60 2.14
C ILE A 64 -0.52 -0.47 1.76
N ASP A 65 -1.61 -0.05 1.11
CA ASP A 65 -2.72 -0.91 0.68
C ASP A 65 -2.58 -1.40 -0.78
N CYS A 66 -1.47 -1.06 -1.44
CA CYS A 66 -1.17 -1.42 -2.82
C CYS A 66 0.20 -2.10 -2.92
N TYR A 67 0.39 -2.91 -3.96
CA TYR A 67 1.61 -3.70 -4.12
C TYR A 67 2.12 -3.68 -5.55
N ARG A 68 3.44 -3.85 -5.70
CA ARG A 68 4.04 -4.38 -6.92
C ARG A 68 3.93 -5.90 -6.84
N VAL A 69 3.28 -6.52 -7.82
CA VAL A 69 2.89 -7.93 -7.73
C VAL A 69 3.69 -8.76 -8.72
N GLU A 70 4.12 -9.93 -8.27
CA GLU A 70 4.67 -11.00 -9.10
C GLU A 70 3.79 -12.24 -8.95
N LEU A 71 3.47 -12.90 -10.06
CA LEU A 71 2.67 -14.13 -10.13
C LEU A 71 3.53 -15.23 -10.72
N ASP A 72 3.83 -16.28 -9.96
CA ASP A 72 4.64 -17.43 -10.39
C ASP A 72 5.94 -17.02 -11.12
N GLY A 73 6.68 -16.05 -10.55
CA GLY A 73 7.93 -15.54 -11.14
C GLY A 73 7.74 -14.45 -12.21
N ARG A 74 6.50 -14.11 -12.57
CA ARG A 74 6.20 -13.13 -13.63
C ARG A 74 5.72 -11.80 -13.04
N PRO A 75 6.43 -10.69 -13.30
CA PRO A 75 6.01 -9.39 -12.80
C PRO A 75 4.71 -8.96 -13.48
N TRP A 76 3.78 -8.45 -12.69
CA TRP A 76 2.56 -7.86 -13.22
C TRP A 76 2.88 -6.48 -13.79
N LEU A 77 2.65 -6.28 -15.10
CA LEU A 77 2.95 -5.04 -15.83
C LEU A 77 2.34 -3.77 -15.22
N THR A 78 1.28 -3.88 -14.40
CA THR A 78 0.73 -2.72 -13.71
C THR A 78 1.64 -2.32 -12.56
N LYS A 79 2.07 -1.05 -12.55
CA LYS A 79 2.97 -0.49 -11.52
C LYS A 79 2.50 -0.67 -10.06
N ARG A 80 1.19 -0.80 -9.83
CA ARG A 80 0.58 -0.98 -8.50
C ARG A 80 -0.76 -1.70 -8.60
N VAL A 81 -1.02 -2.64 -7.70
CA VAL A 81 -2.25 -3.43 -7.64
C VAL A 81 -2.76 -3.43 -6.20
N GLY A 82 -4.01 -3.04 -5.99
CA GLY A 82 -4.69 -3.14 -4.68
C GLY A 82 -5.36 -4.50 -4.50
N TRP A 83 -5.79 -4.80 -3.27
CA TRP A 83 -6.38 -6.09 -2.89
C TRP A 83 -7.53 -6.58 -3.77
N ALA A 84 -8.52 -5.73 -4.06
CA ALA A 84 -9.68 -6.14 -4.85
C ALA A 84 -9.29 -6.67 -6.24
N ARG A 85 -8.30 -6.02 -6.87
CA ARG A 85 -7.79 -6.42 -8.17
C ARG A 85 -6.88 -7.64 -8.07
N LEU A 86 -6.05 -7.72 -7.04
CA LEU A 86 -5.21 -8.88 -6.75
C LEU A 86 -6.05 -10.15 -6.60
N LEU A 87 -7.14 -10.07 -5.82
CA LEU A 87 -8.02 -11.21 -5.58
C LEU A 87 -8.84 -11.56 -6.81
N ARG A 88 -9.40 -10.58 -7.53
CA ARG A 88 -10.27 -10.86 -8.68
C ARG A 88 -9.49 -11.30 -9.92
N GLU A 89 -8.48 -10.52 -10.31
CA GLU A 89 -7.72 -10.75 -11.53
C GLU A 89 -6.47 -11.60 -11.29
N GLY A 90 -5.85 -11.54 -10.10
CA GLY A 90 -4.64 -12.30 -9.80
C GLY A 90 -4.97 -13.76 -9.54
N LEU A 91 -5.76 -14.03 -8.50
CA LEU A 91 -6.21 -15.41 -8.21
C LEU A 91 -7.01 -16.00 -9.37
N GLY A 92 -7.90 -15.21 -9.98
CA GLY A 92 -8.71 -15.67 -11.12
C GLY A 92 -7.91 -16.07 -12.37
N LYS A 93 -6.62 -15.71 -12.46
CA LYS A 93 -5.71 -16.18 -13.53
C LYS A 93 -4.99 -17.47 -13.19
N LEU A 94 -4.92 -17.83 -11.91
CA LEU A 94 -4.23 -19.05 -11.46
C LEU A 94 -5.12 -20.27 -11.68
N PHE A 95 -6.43 -20.12 -11.47
CA PHE A 95 -7.38 -21.23 -11.59
C PHE A 95 -7.78 -21.51 -13.04
N LEU A 96 -7.78 -22.78 -13.41
CA LEU A 96 -8.40 -23.25 -14.64
C LEU A 96 -9.92 -23.08 -14.56
N ARG A 97 -10.54 -22.57 -15.63
CA ARG A 97 -12.00 -22.43 -15.70
C ARG A 97 -12.62 -23.75 -16.11
N VAL A 98 -12.99 -24.55 -15.12
CA VAL A 98 -13.67 -25.84 -15.32
C VAL A 98 -15.03 -25.84 -14.62
N LYS A 99 -15.98 -26.60 -15.16
CA LYS A 99 -17.30 -26.74 -14.56
C LYS A 99 -17.18 -27.72 -13.38
N ALA A 100 -17.60 -27.29 -12.19
CA ALA A 100 -17.81 -28.22 -11.08
C ALA A 100 -18.90 -29.23 -11.49
N THR A 101 -18.57 -30.52 -11.43
CA THR A 101 -19.49 -31.61 -11.77
C THR A 101 -20.31 -32.00 -10.56
#